data_AF-K2C991-F1
#
_entry.id   AF-K2C991-F1
#
_cell.length_a   1.000
_cell.length_b   1.000
_cell.length_c   1.000
_cell.angle_alpha   90.00
_cell.angle_beta   90.00
_cell.angle_gamma   90.00
#
_symmetry.space_group_name_H-M   'P 1'
#
loop_
_entity.id
_entity.type
_entity.pdbx_description
1 polymer ?
#
loop_
_entity_poly.entity_id
_entity_poly.type
_entity_poly.pdbx_seq_one_letter_code
_entity_poly.pdbx_strand_id
1 'polypeptide(L)' 'MTAENGFYLQPLNPSTPCHLVRIALPAQTNLYPEFSVGKHRLTIRFLTPNYFGAGKSTQAQGSTPFQLACCKI' A
#
# COMPACT_ATOMS: atom_id res chain seq x y z
N MET A 1 -9.07 4.00 4.74
CA MET A 1 -9.13 2.68 4.09
C MET A 1 -8.46 1.67 4.99
N THR A 2 -8.71 0.39 4.76
CA THR A 2 -8.21 -0.69 5.61
C THR A 2 -7.70 -1.84 4.73
N ALA A 3 -6.48 -2.29 5.00
CA ALA A 3 -5.88 -3.44 4.34
C ALA A 3 -6.01 -4.66 5.23
N GLU A 4 -6.56 -5.74 4.69
CA GLU A 4 -6.76 -6.99 5.41
C GLU A 4 -5.56 -7.90 5.22
N ASN A 5 -5.02 -8.40 6.33
CA ASN A 5 -3.74 -9.15 6.36
C ASN A 5 -2.63 -8.42 5.59
N GLY A 6 -2.52 -7.11 5.80
CA GLY A 6 -1.51 -6.29 5.14
C GLY A 6 -1.68 -6.17 3.61
N PHE A 7 -2.83 -6.54 3.04
CA PHE A 7 -3.09 -6.48 1.61
C PHE A 7 -4.30 -5.61 1.28
N TYR A 8 -4.17 -4.79 0.24
CA TYR A 8 -5.26 -3.98 -0.29
C TYR A 8 -5.26 -4.00 -1.81
N LEU A 9 -6.44 -4.13 -2.41
CA LEU A 9 -6.64 -4.04 -3.85
C LEU A 9 -7.78 -3.06 -4.13
N GLN A 10 -7.53 -2.14 -5.06
CA GLN A 10 -8.53 -1.20 -5.53
C GLN A 10 -8.55 -1.19 -7.08
N PRO A 11 -9.73 -1.35 -7.71
CA PRO A 11 -9.86 -1.11 -9.14
C PRO A 11 -9.60 0.36 -9.46
N LEU A 12 -8.85 0.63 -10.52
CA LEU A 12 -8.65 1.97 -11.07
C LEU A 12 -9.55 2.16 -12.27
N ASN A 13 -10.19 3.33 -12.37
CA ASN A 13 -10.98 3.69 -13.52
C ASN A 13 -10.03 4.11 -14.67
N PRO A 14 -9.97 3.37 -15.79
CA PRO A 14 -9.06 3.69 -16.89
C PRO A 14 -9.35 5.05 -17.55
N SER A 15 -10.60 5.53 -17.46
CA SER A 15 -11.01 6.85 -17.97
C SER A 15 -10.63 7.98 -17.01
N THR A 16 -10.13 7.66 -15.82
CA THR A 16 -9.72 8.63 -14.81
C THR A 16 -8.27 8.35 -14.42
N PRO A 17 -7.28 8.98 -15.10
CA PRO A 17 -5.88 8.67 -14.86
C PRO A 17 -5.49 8.99 -13.42
N CYS A 18 -4.68 8.10 -12.84
CA CYS A 18 -4.04 8.28 -11.55
C CYS A 18 -2.54 8.47 -11.79
N HIS A 19 -2.06 9.71 -11.73
CA HIS A 19 -0.65 9.98 -12.01
C HIS A 19 0.23 9.79 -10.79
N LEU A 20 -0.32 10.03 -9.59
CA LEU A 20 0.39 9.87 -8.34
C LEU A 20 -0.48 9.19 -7.29
N VAL A 21 0.05 8.14 -6.68
CA VAL A 21 -0.55 7.47 -5.52
C VAL A 21 0.16 7.96 -4.27
N ARG A 22 -0.59 8.46 -3.30
CA ARG A 22 -0.08 8.87 -1.98
C ARG A 22 -0.72 8.00 -0.91
N ILE A 23 0.10 7.53 0.02
CA ILE A 23 -0.34 6.81 1.21
C ILE A 23 0.11 7.58 2.44
N ALA A 24 -0.78 7.67 3.42
CA ALA A 24 -0.41 8.04 4.79
C ALA A 24 -0.68 6.86 5.72
N LEU A 25 0.33 6.52 6.51
CA LEU A 25 0.29 5.54 7.57
C LEU A 25 0.32 6.23 8.93
N PRO A 26 -0.25 5.62 9.99
CA PRO A 26 -0.05 6.12 11.35
C PRO A 26 1.44 6.16 11.69
N ALA A 27 1.88 7.23 12.34
CA ALA A 27 3.30 7.47 12.61
C ALA A 27 3.94 6.37 13.48
N GLN A 28 3.14 5.67 14.29
CA GLN A 28 3.60 4.61 15.18
C GLN A 28 3.70 3.24 14.48
N THR A 29 3.37 3.10 13.19
CA THR A 29 3.51 1.82 12.48
C THR A 29 4.95 1.61 12.02
N ASN A 30 5.51 0.42 12.28
CA ASN A 30 6.75 -0.04 11.65
C ASN A 30 6.44 -0.77 10.32
N LEU A 31 5.66 -0.12 9.46
CA LEU A 31 5.21 -0.68 8.19
C LEU A 31 5.58 0.26 7.05
N TYR A 32 5.89 -0.31 5.89
CA TYR A 32 6.00 0.44 4.65
C TYR A 32 5.15 -0.20 3.56
N PRO A 33 4.56 0.62 2.66
CA PRO A 33 3.81 0.10 1.53
C PRO A 33 4.73 -0.31 0.38
N GLU A 34 4.48 -1.48 -0.18
CA GLU A 34 4.96 -1.93 -1.49
C GLU A 34 3.79 -1.82 -2.48
N PHE A 35 4.02 -1.13 -3.60
CA PHE A 35 2.99 -0.85 -4.59
C PHE A 35 3.16 -1.71 -5.84
N SER A 36 2.03 -2.17 -6.38
CA SER A 36 1.93 -2.64 -7.76
C SER A 36 0.76 -1.92 -8.42
N VAL A 37 1.06 -1.07 -9.40
CA VAL A 37 0.05 -0.24 -10.08
C VAL A 37 0.02 -0.60 -11.55
N GLY A 38 -1.15 -0.95 -12.06
CA GLY A 38 -1.40 -1.17 -13.48
C GLY A 38 -2.57 -0.32 -13.98
N LYS A 39 -2.91 -0.45 -15.27
CA LYS A 39 -4.00 0.30 -15.91
C LYS A 39 -5.36 0.13 -15.22
N HIS A 40 -5.61 -1.03 -14.63
CA HIS A 40 -6.93 -1.40 -14.12
C HIS A 40 -7.00 -1.55 -12.60
N ARG A 41 -5.84 -1.62 -11.92
CA ARG A 41 -5.81 -1.93 -10.49
C ARG A 41 -4.57 -1.38 -9.81
N LEU A 42 -4.78 -0.96 -8.57
CA LEU A 42 -3.76 -0.66 -7.59
C LEU A 42 -3.77 -1.79 -6.56
N THR A 43 -2.61 -2.38 -6.32
CA THR A 43 -2.38 -3.34 -5.24
C THR A 43 -1.35 -2.76 -4.28
N ILE A 44 -1.60 -2.91 -2.98
CA ILE A 44 -0.72 -2.43 -1.91
C ILE A 44 -0.48 -3.58 -0.93
N ARG A 45 0.80 -3.82 -0.62
CA ARG A 45 1.22 -4.73 0.45
C ARG A 45 1.91 -3.92 1.53
N PHE A 46 1.43 -4.01 2.76
CA PHE A 46 2.08 -3.41 3.91
C PHE A 46 3.05 -4.42 4.50
N LEU A 47 4.32 -4.04 4.57
CA LEU A 47 5.41 -4.92 4.95
C LEU A 47 6.08 -4.42 6.22
N THR A 48 6.43 -5.34 7.12
CA THR A 48 7.34 -5.10 8.23
C THR A 48 8.78 -5.17 7.69
N PRO A 49 9.56 -4.09 7.82
CA PRO A 49 10.94 -4.04 7.34
C PRO A 49 11.83 -4.98 8.14
N ASN A 50 12.70 -5.71 7.44
CA ASN A 50 13.80 -6.45 8.04
C ASN A 50 15.10 -5.67 7.88
N TYR A 51 15.46 -4.86 8.88
CA TYR A 51 16.61 -3.94 8.78
C TYR A 51 17.97 -4.62 8.95
N PHE A 52 18.05 -5.67 9.77
CA PHE A 52 19.33 -6.23 10.23
C PHE A 52 19.46 -7.75 9.99
N GLY A 53 18.43 -8.42 9.49
CA GLY A 53 18.46 -9.84 9.19
C GLY A 53 18.73 -10.14 7.70
N ALA A 54 19.19 -11.36 7.40
CA ALA A 54 19.36 -11.85 6.02
C ALA A 54 18.03 -12.21 5.31
N GLY A 55 16.89 -11.99 5.95
CA GLY A 55 15.57 -12.34 5.43
C GLY A 55 14.89 -11.18 4.68
N LYS A 56 13.87 -11.50 3.89
CA LYS A 56 13.04 -10.49 3.22
C LYS A 56 12.06 -9.84 4.21
N SER A 57 11.64 -8.61 3.92
CA SER A 57 10.49 -7.99 4.58
C SER A 57 9.26 -8.89 4.47
N THR A 58 8.48 -8.96 5.55
CA THR A 58 7.30 -9.83 5.65
C THR A 58 6.03 -9.03 5.61
N GLN A 59 4.94 -9.61 5.09
CA GLN A 59 3.65 -8.93 5.05
C GLN A 59 3.06 -8.81 6.44
N ALA A 60 2.52 -7.63 6.74
CA ALA A 60 1.79 -7.36 7.97
C ALA A 60 0.65 -8.36 8.14
N GLN A 61 0.45 -8.82 9.38
CA GLN A 61 -0.68 -9.66 9.74
C GLN A 61 -1.81 -8.78 10.28
N GLY A 62 -3.06 -9.15 10.03
CA GLY A 62 -4.22 -8.40 10.49
C GLY A 62 -4.50 -7.10 9.74
N SER A 63 -5.37 -6.29 10.33
CA SER A 63 -5.96 -5.11 9.71
C SER A 63 -5.04 -3.89 9.84
N THR A 64 -4.69 -3.25 8.72
CA THR A 64 -3.83 -2.06 8.68
C THR A 64 -4.63 -0.85 8.19
N PRO A 65 -4.94 0.13 9.04
CA PRO A 65 -5.61 1.36 8.62
C PRO A 65 -4.63 2.31 7.91
N PHE A 66 -5.09 2.94 6.83
CA PHE A 66 -4.30 3.90 6.06
C PHE A 66 -5.18 4.90 5.31
N GLN A 67 -4.58 5.98 4.83
CA GLN A 67 -5.22 6.91 3.90
C GLN A 67 -4.61 6.76 2.51
N LEU A 68 -5.46 6.83 1.48
CA LEU A 68 -5.07 6.77 0.07
C LEU A 68 -5.56 8.03 -0.64
N ALA A 69 -4.68 8.65 -1.40
CA ALA A 69 -5.05 9.66 -2.37
C ALA A 69 -4.50 9.29 -3.75
N CYS A 70 -5.35 9.48 -4.76
CA CYS A 70 -4.98 9.40 -6.16
C CYS A 70 -4.99 10.83 -6.74
N CYS A 71 -3.82 11.34 -7.07
CA CYS A 71 -3.64 12.70 -7.56
C CYS A 71 -3.49 12.72 -9.08
N LYS A 72 -3.97 13.81 -9.67
CA LYS A 72 -3.90 14.11 -11.10
C LYS A 72 -3.04 15.37 -11.27
N ILE A 73 -2.47 15.50 -12.46
CA ILE A 73 -1.72 16.68 -12.89
C ILE A 73 -2.68 17.53 -13.71
#